data_AF-A0A7V9QNL1-F1
#
_entry.id   AF-A0A7V9QNL1-F1
#
_cell.length_a   1.000
_cell.length_b   1.000
_cell.length_c   1.000
_cell.angle_alpha   90.00
_cell.angle_beta   90.00
_cell.angle_gamma   90.00
#
_symmetry.space_group_name_H-M   'P 1'
#
loop_
_entity.id
_entity.type
_entity.pdbx_description
1 polymer ?
#
loop_
_entity_poly.entity_id
_entity_poly.type
_entity_poly.pdbx_seq_one_letter_code
_entity_poly.pdbx_strand_id
1 'polypeptide(L)'
;MRTLINVLLVAILTGLVAQYLGWIAVPIIALAVSIGPRELRLSPWQVGAGSALAWAVMLAASARSAAFPSLLGSMGKVFQVPGLALICVTLLLPFALGWSTSTVATGLVRRYR
;
A
#
# COMPACT_ATOMS: atom_id res chain seq x y z
N MET A 1 -13.51 15.63 -3.58
CA MET A 1 -14.08 14.30 -3.89
C MET A 1 -13.20 13.45 -4.79
N ARG A 2 -12.73 13.94 -5.95
CA ARG A 2 -11.91 13.16 -6.90
C ARG A 2 -10.65 12.51 -6.29
N THR A 3 -9.93 13.22 -5.41
CA THR A 3 -8.75 12.69 -4.70
C THR A 3 -9.06 11.47 -3.84
N LEU A 4 -10.21 11.48 -3.16
CA LEU A 4 -10.61 10.42 -2.23
C LEU A 4 -11.04 9.17 -3.03
N ILE A 5 -11.76 9.38 -4.13
CA ILE A 5 -12.11 8.32 -5.10
C ILE A 5 -10.85 7.65 -5.65
N ASN A 6 -9.86 8.44 -6.06
CA ASN A 6 -8.60 7.92 -6.60
C ASN A 6 -7.84 7.05 -5.58
N VAL A 7 -7.76 7.49 -4.32
CA VAL A 7 -7.13 6.73 -3.23
C VAL A 7 -7.89 5.41 -2.99
N LEU A 8 -9.23 5.45 -2.97
CA LEU A 8 -10.04 4.24 -2.83
C LEU A 8 -9.85 3.28 -4.00
N LEU A 9 -9.76 3.80 -5.22
CA LEU A 9 -9.53 2.99 -6.42
C LEU A 9 -8.19 2.24 -6.34
N VAL A 10 -7.12 2.95 -5.98
CA VAL A 10 -5.81 2.32 -5.75
C VAL A 10 -5.88 1.31 -4.62
N ALA A 11 -6.59 1.63 -3.53
CA ALA A 11 -6.71 0.73 -2.39
C ALA A 11 -7.43 -0.58 -2.78
N ILE A 12 -8.51 -0.50 -3.54
CA ILE A 12 -9.26 -1.66 -4.01
C ILE A 12 -8.39 -2.49 -4.95
N LEU A 13 -7.75 -1.87 -5.95
CA LEU A 13 -6.87 -2.57 -6.90
C LEU A 13 -5.69 -3.24 -6.19
N THR A 14 -5.02 -2.50 -5.30
CA THR A 14 -3.89 -3.02 -4.53
C THR A 14 -4.33 -4.17 -3.63
N GLY A 15 -5.46 -4.02 -2.92
CA GLY A 15 -5.99 -5.04 -2.02
C GLY A 15 -6.36 -6.33 -2.75
N LEU A 16 -7.03 -6.23 -3.90
CA LEU A 16 -7.40 -7.39 -4.72
C LEU A 16 -6.17 -8.15 -5.22
N VAL A 17 -5.16 -7.44 -5.72
CA VAL A 17 -3.95 -8.09 -6.23
C VAL A 17 -3.05 -8.60 -5.10
N ALA A 18 -3.01 -7.92 -3.96
CA ALA A 18 -2.22 -8.30 -2.79
C ALA A 18 -2.69 -9.62 -2.15
N GLN A 19 -3.94 -10.01 -2.33
CA GLN A 19 -4.42 -11.34 -1.88
C GLN A 19 -3.70 -12.50 -2.58
N TYR A 20 -3.21 -12.30 -3.81
CA TYR A 20 -2.55 -13.33 -4.61
C TYR A 20 -1.03 -13.14 -4.68
N LEU A 21 -0.58 -11.90 -4.82
CA LEU A 21 0.84 -11.56 -5.03
C LEU A 21 1.53 -11.00 -3.78
N GLY A 22 0.79 -10.85 -2.67
CA GLY A 22 1.31 -10.28 -1.42
C GLY A 22 1.90 -8.89 -1.62
N TRP A 23 3.10 -8.67 -1.07
CA TRP A 23 3.81 -7.40 -1.09
C TRP A 23 4.16 -6.89 -2.50
N ILE A 24 4.31 -7.79 -3.48
CA ILE A 24 4.68 -7.43 -4.86
C ILE A 24 3.52 -6.73 -5.59
N ALA A 25 2.28 -6.88 -5.10
CA ALA A 25 1.12 -6.18 -5.66
C ALA A 25 1.27 -4.65 -5.64
N VAL A 26 1.92 -4.11 -4.60
CA VAL A 26 2.08 -2.65 -4.40
C VAL A 26 2.86 -2.00 -5.55
N PRO A 27 4.10 -2.43 -5.88
CA PRO A 27 4.83 -1.85 -7.01
C PRO A 27 4.17 -2.12 -8.37
N ILE A 28 3.51 -3.27 -8.56
CA ILE A 28 2.80 -3.58 -9.82
C ILE A 28 1.67 -2.57 -10.07
N ILE A 29 0.80 -2.38 -9.09
CA ILE A 29 -0.31 -1.42 -9.21
C ILE A 29 0.22 0.01 -9.33
N ALA A 30 1.25 0.37 -8.57
CA ALA A 30 1.88 1.67 -8.67
C ALA A 30 2.43 1.94 -10.08
N LEU A 31 3.09 0.96 -10.71
CA LEU A 31 3.55 1.05 -12.10
C LEU A 31 2.38 1.20 -13.07
N ALA A 32 1.38 0.31 -12.98
CA ALA A 32 0.23 0.29 -13.89
C ALA A 32 -0.51 1.64 -13.93
N VAL A 33 -0.77 2.21 -12.74
CA VAL A 33 -1.49 3.47 -12.59
C VAL A 33 -0.63 4.68 -13.01
N SER A 34 0.69 4.61 -12.84
CA SER A 34 1.59 5.73 -13.17
C SER A 34 1.99 5.77 -14.65
N ILE A 35 2.12 4.60 -15.30
CA ILE A 35 2.48 4.48 -16.71
C ILE A 35 1.26 4.55 -17.62
N GLY A 36 0.09 4.18 -17.11
CA GLY A 36 -1.15 4.08 -17.85
C GLY A 36 -1.66 5.37 -18.53
N PRO A 37 -2.87 5.30 -19.10
CA PRO A 37 -3.51 6.42 -19.79
C PRO A 37 -3.45 7.70 -18.97
N ARG A 38 -3.29 8.87 -19.62
CA ARG A 38 -3.18 10.18 -18.95
C ARG A 38 -4.29 10.45 -17.95
N GLU A 39 -5.49 9.91 -18.20
CA GLU A 39 -6.67 10.05 -17.35
C GLU A 39 -6.57 9.29 -16.02
N LEU A 40 -5.75 8.24 -15.98
CA LEU A 40 -5.50 7.39 -14.81
C LEU A 40 -4.21 7.75 -14.07
N ARG A 41 -3.45 8.75 -14.54
CA ARG A 41 -2.20 9.16 -13.87
C ARG A 41 -2.51 9.83 -12.54
N LEU A 42 -2.41 9.04 -11.49
CA LEU A 42 -2.61 9.50 -10.13
C LEU A 42 -1.34 10.14 -9.59
N SER A 43 -1.52 11.03 -8.60
CA SER A 43 -0.40 11.59 -7.87
C SER A 43 0.32 10.47 -7.09
N PRO A 44 1.67 10.47 -7.01
CA PRO A 44 2.42 9.48 -6.24
C PRO A 44 1.95 9.37 -4.78
N TRP A 45 1.53 10.49 -4.18
CA TRP A 45 0.94 10.50 -2.85
C TRP A 45 -0.36 9.69 -2.77
N GLN A 46 -1.24 9.82 -3.78
CA GLN A 46 -2.49 9.07 -3.83
C GLN A 46 -2.24 7.57 -3.98
N VAL A 47 -1.21 7.20 -4.75
CA VAL A 47 -0.80 5.80 -4.91
C VAL A 47 -0.29 5.23 -3.58
N GLY A 48 0.63 5.92 -2.91
CA GLY A 48 1.14 5.51 -1.61
C GLY A 48 0.03 5.41 -0.55
N ALA A 49 -0.83 6.42 -0.45
CA ALA A 49 -1.95 6.43 0.48
C ALA A 49 -2.95 5.29 0.20
N GLY A 50 -3.26 5.03 -1.07
CA GLY A 50 -4.13 3.91 -1.47
C GLY A 50 -3.53 2.56 -1.12
N SER A 51 -2.23 2.36 -1.37
CA SER A 51 -1.53 1.13 -0.99
C SER A 51 -1.51 0.93 0.53
N ALA A 52 -1.24 1.97 1.32
CA ALA A 52 -1.30 1.91 2.77
C ALA A 52 -2.72 1.55 3.28
N LEU A 53 -3.74 2.15 2.66
CA LEU A 53 -5.14 1.89 3.02
C LEU A 53 -5.54 0.44 2.70
N ALA A 54 -5.11 -0.12 1.56
CA ALA A 54 -5.32 -1.53 1.24
C ALA A 54 -4.78 -2.45 2.33
N TRP A 55 -3.53 -2.21 2.74
CA TRP A 55 -2.89 -2.97 3.81
C TRP A 55 -3.54 -2.78 5.17
N ALA A 56 -4.01 -1.56 5.48
CA ALA A 56 -4.76 -1.30 6.71
C ALA A 56 -6.07 -2.11 6.75
N VAL A 57 -6.80 -2.19 5.63
CA VAL A 57 -8.02 -3.00 5.53
C VAL A 57 -7.70 -4.50 5.68
N MET A 58 -6.63 -4.99 5.05
CA MET A 58 -6.20 -6.38 5.19
C MET A 58 -5.80 -6.71 6.63
N LEU A 59 -5.04 -5.85 7.29
CA LEU A 59 -4.67 -6.00 8.70
C LEU A 59 -5.90 -5.95 9.61
N ALA A 60 -6.84 -5.04 9.36
CA ALA A 60 -8.09 -4.97 10.11
C ALA A 60 -8.96 -6.23 9.93
N ALA A 61 -8.97 -6.81 8.73
CA ALA A 61 -9.62 -8.09 8.47
C ALA A 61 -8.94 -9.23 9.24
N SER A 62 -7.60 -9.28 9.25
CA SER A 62 -6.82 -10.26 10.01
C SER A 62 -6.99 -10.10 11.53
N ALA A 63 -7.17 -8.87 12.02
CA ALA A 63 -7.38 -8.58 13.43
C ALA A 63 -8.67 -9.19 14.02
N ARG A 64 -9.61 -9.60 13.17
CA ARG A 64 -10.81 -10.34 13.59
C ARG A 64 -10.50 -11.79 14.00
N SER A 65 -9.33 -12.31 13.65
CA SER A 65 -8.87 -13.63 14.08
C SER A 65 -8.32 -13.56 15.51
N ALA A 66 -8.71 -14.53 16.35
CA ALA A 66 -8.18 -14.68 17.70
C ALA A 66 -6.64 -14.89 17.75
N ALA A 67 -6.04 -15.34 16.64
CA ALA A 67 -4.59 -15.52 16.52
C ALA A 67 -3.82 -14.21 16.29
N PHE A 68 -4.47 -13.15 15.83
CA PHE A 68 -3.79 -11.92 15.45
C PHE A 68 -3.23 -11.15 16.67
N PRO A 69 -3.97 -10.95 17.78
CA PRO A 69 -3.43 -10.31 18.98
C PRO A 69 -2.27 -11.08 19.61
N SER A 70 -2.32 -12.43 19.60
CA SER A 70 -1.26 -13.26 20.18
C SER A 70 0.02 -13.23 19.36
N LEU A 71 -0.09 -13.21 18.02
CA LEU A 71 1.02 -12.99 17.10
C LEU A 71 1.63 -11.60 17.29
N LEU A 72 0.79 -10.56 17.35
CA LEU A 72 1.26 -9.18 17.54
C LEU A 72 2.02 -9.01 18.86
N GLY A 73 1.51 -9.62 19.94
CA GLY A 73 2.17 -9.62 21.25
C GLY A 73 3.49 -10.38 21.23
N SER A 74 3.56 -11.51 20.53
CA SER A 74 4.79 -12.29 20.36
C SER A 74 5.83 -11.52 19.54
N MET A 75 5.44 -10.92 18.41
CA MET A 75 6.34 -10.10 17.60
C MET A 75 6.82 -8.86 18.34
N GLY A 76 5.94 -8.20 19.12
CA GLY A 76 6.33 -7.06 19.95
C GLY A 76 7.42 -7.40 20.96
N LYS A 77 7.37 -8.60 21.56
CA LYS A 77 8.43 -9.10 22.44
C LYS A 77 9.75 -9.35 21.70
N VAL A 78 9.68 -9.95 20.51
CA VAL A 78 10.87 -10.24 19.68
C VAL A 78 11.59 -8.95 19.27
N PHE A 79 10.85 -7.94 18.82
CA PHE A 79 11.41 -6.67 18.36
C PHE A 79 11.56 -5.62 19.47
N GLN A 80 11.23 -5.96 20.72
CA GLN A 80 11.26 -5.05 21.88
C GLN A 80 10.48 -3.74 21.66
N VAL A 81 9.40 -3.79 20.88
CA VAL A 81 8.56 -2.62 20.56
C VAL A 81 7.09 -2.92 20.86
N PRO A 82 6.28 -1.90 21.20
CA PRO A 82 4.83 -2.08 21.29
C PRO A 82 4.28 -2.64 19.97
N GLY A 83 3.36 -3.60 20.03
CA GLY A 83 2.76 -4.19 18.81
C GLY A 83 2.11 -3.15 17.89
N LEU A 84 1.63 -2.04 18.46
CA LEU A 84 1.08 -0.92 17.69
C LEU A 84 2.14 -0.22 16.84
N ALA A 85 3.39 -0.13 17.32
CA ALA A 85 4.50 0.40 16.52
C ALA A 85 4.81 -0.51 15.33
N LEU A 86 4.70 -1.84 15.48
CA LEU A 86 4.84 -2.79 14.37
C LEU A 86 3.75 -2.58 13.31
N ILE A 87 2.51 -2.32 13.71
CA ILE A 87 1.43 -1.98 12.77
C ILE A 87 1.77 -0.71 11.99
N CYS A 88 2.21 0.35 12.68
CA CYS A 88 2.60 1.60 12.02
C CYS A 88 3.73 1.39 11.00
N VAL A 89 4.79 0.66 11.36
CA VAL A 89 5.89 0.34 10.44
C VAL A 89 5.40 -0.50 9.26
N THR A 90 4.54 -1.48 9.53
CA THR A 90 3.94 -2.33 8.49
C THR A 90 3.09 -1.53 7.50
N LEU A 91 2.44 -0.45 7.94
CA LEU A 91 1.66 0.44 7.07
C LEU A 91 2.51 1.49 6.34
N LEU A 92 3.67 1.85 6.88
CA LEU A 92 4.62 2.75 6.22
C LEU A 92 5.32 2.09 5.03
N LEU A 93 5.58 0.79 5.09
CA LEU A 93 6.19 0.04 3.99
C LEU A 93 5.40 0.12 2.66
N PRO A 94 4.10 -0.24 2.61
CA PRO A 94 3.33 -0.21 1.37
C PRO A 94 3.10 1.22 0.90
N PHE A 95 3.02 2.19 1.82
CA PHE A 95 3.03 3.61 1.47
C PHE A 95 4.32 3.97 0.71
N ALA A 96 5.47 3.70 1.30
CA ALA A 96 6.77 4.04 0.74
C ALA A 96 7.03 3.33 -0.60
N LEU A 97 6.66 2.06 -0.72
CA LEU A 97 6.76 1.29 -1.95
C LEU A 97 5.89 1.88 -3.07
N GLY A 98 4.61 2.15 -2.78
CA GLY A 98 3.68 2.72 -3.76
C GLY A 98 4.12 4.11 -4.21
N TRP A 99 4.50 4.97 -3.26
CA TRP A 99 4.97 6.33 -3.52
C TRP A 99 6.27 6.35 -4.34
N SER A 100 7.28 5.59 -3.93
CA SER A 100 8.58 5.57 -4.60
C SER A 100 8.45 5.02 -6.02
N THR A 101 7.71 3.91 -6.17
CA THR A 101 7.50 3.28 -7.49
C THR A 101 6.75 4.23 -8.43
N SER A 102 5.70 4.89 -7.96
CA SER A 102 4.95 5.86 -8.75
C SER A 102 5.78 7.08 -9.13
N THR A 103 6.62 7.56 -8.21
CA THR A 103 7.53 8.69 -8.47
C THR A 103 8.54 8.35 -9.56
N VAL A 104 9.19 7.18 -9.47
CA VAL A 104 10.13 6.69 -10.48
C VAL A 104 9.44 6.49 -11.83
N ALA A 105 8.28 5.83 -11.85
CA ALA A 105 7.51 5.57 -13.06
C ALA A 105 7.09 6.88 -13.77
N THR A 106 6.61 7.85 -13.01
CA THR A 106 6.23 9.17 -13.53
C THR A 106 7.45 9.92 -14.08
N GLY A 107 8.60 9.83 -13.42
CA GLY A 107 9.86 10.40 -13.88
C GLY A 107 10.34 9.81 -15.20
N LEU A 108 10.32 8.48 -15.32
CA LEU A 108 10.68 7.77 -16.57
C LEU A 108 9.77 8.21 -17.72
N VAL A 109 8.45 8.22 -17.50
CA VAL A 109 7.48 8.61 -18.52
C VAL A 109 7.66 10.05 -19.02
N ARG A 110 8.13 10.97 -18.16
CA ARG A 110 8.44 12.35 -18.56
C ARG A 110 9.71 12.46 -19.38
N ARG A 111 10.70 11.57 -19.16
CA ARG A 111 11.99 11.61 -19.85
C ARG A 111 11.92 11.10 -21.29
N TYR A 112 10.99 10.20 -21.58
CA TYR A 112 10.83 9.55 -22.91
C TYR A 112 9.65 10.10 -23.73
N ARG A 113 9.12 11.27 -23.37
CA ARG A 113 8.15 12.04 -24.16
C ARG A 113 8.77 13.36 -24.57
#